data_AF-A0A1X1QX49-F1
#
_entry.id   AF-A0A1X1QX49-F1
#
_cell.length_a   1.000
_cell.length_b   1.000
_cell.length_c   1.000
_cell.angle_alpha   90.00
_cell.angle_beta   90.00
_cell.angle_gamma   90.00
#
_symmetry.space_group_name_H-M   'P 1'
#
loop_
_entity.id
_entity.type
_entity.pdbx_description
1 polymer ?
#
loop_
_entity_poly.entity_id
_entity_poly.type
_entity_poly.pdbx_seq_one_letter_code
_entity_poly.pdbx_strand_id
1 'polypeptide(L)'
;MYRTPRHARPVSALHPAVAVSIDEARGRTRATAELCWNGSYLAGHGVAYRHPSDHLTREAGRELATARALSDLARQVRAPRRVTV
;
A
#
# COMPACT_ATOMS: atom_id res chain seq x y z
N MET A 1 14.10 21.50 9.46
CA MET A 1 13.60 20.23 8.88
C MET A 1 12.10 20.14 9.10
N TYR A 2 11.28 20.36 8.07
CA TYR A 2 9.83 20.17 8.17
C TYR A 2 9.48 18.73 7.80
N ARG A 3 9.02 17.96 8.80
CA ARG A 3 8.36 16.67 8.57
C ARG A 3 6.97 17.01 8.05
N THR A 4 6.70 16.78 6.77
CA THR A 4 5.37 16.97 6.19
C THR A 4 4.34 16.22 7.02
N PRO A 5 3.22 16.84 7.40
CA PRO A 5 2.14 16.13 8.06
C PRO A 5 1.60 15.09 7.07
N ARG A 6 1.63 13.81 7.44
CA ARG A 6 0.80 12.80 6.79
C ARG A 6 -0.63 13.31 6.89
N HIS A 7 -1.26 13.62 5.75
CA HIS A 7 -2.67 13.95 5.70
C HIS A 7 -3.46 12.74 6.21
N ALA A 8 -3.70 12.69 7.52
CA ALA A 8 -4.75 11.89 8.10
C ALA A 8 -6.07 12.54 7.68
N ARG A 9 -6.53 12.22 6.46
CA ARG A 9 -7.91 12.52 6.07
C ARG A 9 -8.82 11.69 6.99
N PRO A 10 -9.77 12.30 7.72
CA PRO A 10 -10.82 11.52 8.35
C PRO A 10 -11.63 10.90 7.21
N VAL A 11 -11.57 9.58 7.06
CA VAL A 11 -12.44 8.85 6.15
C VAL A 11 -13.85 8.95 6.74
N SER A 12 -14.66 9.83 6.18
CA SER A 12 -16.08 9.96 6.52
C SER A 12 -16.82 8.66 6.19
N ALA A 13 -17.01 7.85 7.24
CA ALA A 13 -18.16 7.03 7.61
C ALA A 13 -19.17 6.44 6.60
N LEU A 14 -18.91 6.29 5.29
CA LEU A 14 -19.84 5.51 4.44
C LEU A 14 -19.23 4.34 3.66
N HIS A 15 -17.95 4.34 3.29
CA HIS A 15 -17.33 3.15 2.71
C HIS A 15 -15.87 3.05 3.15
N PRO A 16 -15.40 1.84 3.51
CA PRO A 16 -13.97 1.64 3.74
C PRO A 16 -13.21 1.97 2.46
N ALA A 17 -12.26 2.91 2.55
CA ALA A 17 -11.40 3.30 1.46
C ALA A 17 -9.97 2.80 1.72
N VAL A 18 -9.30 2.34 0.66
CA VAL A 18 -7.88 2.00 0.70
C VAL A 18 -7.09 3.14 0.07
N ALA A 19 -6.18 3.75 0.83
CA ALA A 19 -5.26 4.75 0.29
C ALA A 19 -4.02 4.04 -0.26
N VAL A 20 -3.67 4.30 -1.53
CA VAL A 20 -2.47 3.73 -2.15
C VAL A 20 -1.45 4.85 -2.40
N SER A 21 -0.25 4.68 -1.86
CA SER A 21 0.90 5.53 -2.16
C SER A 21 1.93 4.74 -2.96
N ILE A 22 2.54 5.40 -3.95
CA ILE A 22 3.54 4.81 -4.84
C ILE A 22 4.80 5.66 -4.77
N ASP A 23 5.93 5.01 -4.49
CA ASP A 23 7.26 5.58 -4.49
C ASP A 23 8.12 4.89 -5.56
N GLU A 24 8.82 5.67 -6.36
CA GLU A 24 9.62 5.17 -7.49
C GLU A 24 11.04 5.70 -7.41
N ALA A 25 11.99 4.79 -7.25
CA ALA A 25 13.40 5.14 -7.14
C ALA A 25 14.28 4.06 -7.79
N ARG A 26 15.22 4.50 -8.66
CA ARG A 26 16.31 3.66 -9.20
C ARG A 26 15.85 2.30 -9.78
N GLY A 27 14.79 2.30 -10.60
CA GLY A 27 14.25 1.07 -11.20
C GLY A 27 13.44 0.18 -10.25
N ARG A 28 13.15 0.65 -9.03
CA ARG A 28 12.23 0.01 -8.09
C ARG A 28 10.98 0.87 -7.92
N THR A 29 9.83 0.21 -7.96
CA THR A 29 8.53 0.79 -7.62
C THR A 29 8.03 0.14 -6.35
N ARG A 30 7.75 0.93 -5.32
CA ARG A 30 7.17 0.49 -4.05
C ARG A 30 5.77 1.05 -3.93
N ALA A 31 4.81 0.20 -3.59
CA ALA A 31 3.45 0.61 -3.27
C ALA A 31 3.13 0.28 -1.80
N THR A 32 2.37 1.15 -1.15
CA THR A 32 1.80 0.92 0.17
C THR A 32 0.30 1.14 0.12
N ALA A 33 -0.48 0.15 0.56
CA ALA A 33 -1.93 0.19 0.60
C ALA A 33 -2.40 0.25 2.06
N GLU A 34 -3.00 1.37 2.46
CA GLU A 34 -3.39 1.67 3.84
C GLU A 34 -4.91 1.57 3.99
N LEU A 35 -5.38 0.91 5.05
CA LEU A 35 -6.80 0.69 5.31
C LEU A 35 -7.10 0.82 6.80
N CYS A 36 -8.06 1.70 7.12
CA CYS A 36 -8.69 1.71 8.44
C CYS A 36 -9.89 0.74 8.42
N TRP A 37 -9.80 -0.34 9.20
CA TRP A 37 -10.81 -1.38 9.24
C TRP A 37 -11.08 -1.85 10.67
N ASN A 38 -12.33 -1.75 11.10
CA ASN A 38 -12.80 -2.21 12.42
C ASN A 38 -11.90 -1.75 13.58
N GLY A 39 -11.64 -0.43 13.66
CA GLY A 39 -10.80 0.18 14.69
C GLY A 39 -9.29 -0.09 14.57
N SER A 40 -8.85 -0.86 13.58
CA SER A 40 -7.42 -1.14 13.34
C SER A 40 -6.94 -0.50 12.05
N TYR A 41 -5.69 -0.07 12.04
CA TYR A 41 -5.00 0.39 10.84
C TYR A 41 -4.15 -0.75 10.28
N LEU A 42 -4.35 -1.07 9.00
CA LEU A 42 -3.59 -2.08 8.26
C LEU A 42 -2.81 -1.40 7.14
N ALA A 43 -1.60 -1.89 6.87
CA ALA A 43 -0.76 -1.40 5.78
C ALA A 43 -0.16 -2.58 5.02
N GLY A 44 -0.61 -2.79 3.79
CA GLY A 44 -0.04 -3.75 2.86
C GLY A 44 1.11 -3.16 2.06
N HIS A 45 2.14 -3.94 1.77
CA HIS A 45 3.30 -3.48 1.01
C HIS A 45 3.56 -4.32 -0.24
N GLY A 46 3.96 -3.65 -1.31
CA GLY A 46 4.34 -4.29 -2.56
C GLY A 46 5.54 -3.61 -3.20
N VAL A 47 6.40 -4.41 -3.84
CA VAL A 47 7.55 -3.91 -4.58
C VAL A 47 7.55 -4.57 -5.96
N ALA A 48 7.80 -3.78 -7.00
CA ALA A 48 8.16 -4.25 -8.33
C ALA A 48 9.59 -3.77 -8.65
N TYR A 49 10.40 -4.68 -9.19
CA TYR A 49 11.72 -4.36 -9.70
C TYR A 49 11.67 -4.40 -11.22
N ARG A 50 12.28 -3.41 -11.85
CA ARG A 50 12.54 -3.39 -13.28
C ARG A 50 14.03 -3.61 -13.48
N HIS A 51 14.41 -4.75 -14.06
CA HIS A 51 15.79 -4.91 -14.52
C HIS A 51 16.03 -3.94 -15.68
N PRO A 52 17.24 -3.37 -15.84
CA PRO A 52 17.54 -2.46 -16.96
C PRO A 52 17.29 -3.09 -18.34
N SER A 53 17.42 -4.42 -18.43
CA SER A 53 17.13 -5.21 -19.64
C SER A 53 15.65 -5.55 -19.81
N ASP A 54 14.80 -5.28 -18.83
CA ASP A 54 13.36 -5.54 -18.92
C ASP A 54 12.65 -4.42 -19.68
N HIS A 55 11.79 -4.83 -20.62
CA HIS A 55 10.84 -3.95 -21.29
C HIS A 55 9.66 -3.52 -20.39
N LEU A 56 9.70 -3.83 -19.10
CA LEU A 56 8.65 -3.48 -18.17
C LEU A 56 8.50 -1.96 -18.12
N THR A 57 7.33 -1.44 -18.52
CA THR A 57 7.10 0.00 -18.48
C THR A 57 7.05 0.48 -17.03
N ARG A 58 7.28 1.77 -16.83
CA ARG A 58 7.11 2.38 -15.50
C ARG A 58 5.69 2.13 -14.97
N GLU A 59 4.70 2.20 -15.84
CA GLU A 59 3.28 1.93 -15.54
C GLU A 59 3.04 0.50 -15.08
N ALA A 60 3.56 -0.50 -15.81
CA ALA A 60 3.49 -1.90 -15.41
C ALA A 60 4.14 -2.16 -14.03
N GLY A 61 5.22 -1.45 -13.71
CA GLY A 61 5.85 -1.51 -12.39
C GLY A 61 4.94 -0.98 -11.27
N ARG A 62 4.18 0.08 -11.53
CA ARG A 62 3.20 0.65 -10.59
C ARG A 62 2.03 -0.29 -10.37
N GLU A 63 1.48 -0.83 -11.44
CA GLU A 63 0.38 -1.80 -11.39
C GLU A 63 0.79 -3.04 -10.58
N LEU A 64 1.96 -3.62 -10.89
CA LEU A 64 2.45 -4.80 -10.20
C LEU A 64 2.76 -4.54 -8.72
N ALA A 65 3.40 -3.41 -8.39
CA ALA A 65 3.66 -3.04 -7.02
C ALA A 65 2.34 -2.84 -6.25
N THR A 66 1.36 -2.19 -6.86
CA THR A 66 0.03 -1.97 -6.27
C THR A 66 -0.71 -3.28 -6.04
N ALA A 67 -0.73 -4.18 -7.03
CA ALA A 67 -1.34 -5.50 -6.91
C ALA A 67 -0.72 -6.31 -5.76
N ARG A 68 0.61 -6.24 -5.60
CA ARG A 68 1.33 -6.89 -4.48
C ARG A 68 0.96 -6.27 -3.14
N ALA A 69 0.86 -4.94 -3.04
CA ALA A 69 0.45 -4.25 -1.83
C ALA A 69 -0.99 -4.59 -1.42
N LEU A 70 -1.92 -4.66 -2.38
CA LEU A 70 -3.30 -5.05 -2.14
C LEU A 70 -3.43 -6.53 -1.76
N SER A 71 -2.63 -7.41 -2.37
CA SER A 71 -2.57 -8.83 -2.00
C SER A 71 -2.05 -9.03 -0.57
N ASP A 72 -1.04 -8.25 -0.19
CA ASP A 72 -0.51 -8.21 1.16
C ASP A 72 -1.55 -7.72 2.18
N LEU A 73 -2.22 -6.62 1.86
CA LEU A 73 -3.32 -6.08 2.66
C LEU A 73 -4.47 -7.09 2.82
N ALA A 74 -4.87 -7.76 1.74
CA ALA A 74 -5.93 -8.77 1.76
C ALA A 74 -5.59 -9.95 2.70
N ARG A 75 -4.31 -10.35 2.75
CA ARG A 75 -3.86 -11.39 3.69
C ARG A 75 -3.99 -10.93 5.14
N GLN A 76 -3.64 -9.68 5.44
CA GLN A 76 -3.77 -9.11 6.78
C GLN A 76 -5.24 -8.98 7.22
N VAL A 77 -6.14 -8.63 6.29
CA VAL A 77 -7.58 -8.58 6.55
C VAL A 77 -8.15 -9.96 6.88
N ARG A 78 -7.67 -11.01 6.20
CA ARG A 78 -8.10 -12.40 6.45
C ARG A 78 -7.48 -13.02 7.69
N ALA A 79 -6.35 -12.51 8.16
CA ALA A 79 -5.65 -13.07 9.30
C ALA A 79 -6.46 -12.85 10.60
N PRO A 80 -6.51 -13.84 11.50
CA PRO A 80 -7.16 -13.67 12.80
C PRO A 80 -6.44 -12.56 13.58
N ARG A 81 -7.20 -11.52 13.96
CA ARG A 81 -6.66 -10.45 14.80
C ARG A 81 -6.57 -10.96 16.23
N ARG A 82 -5.34 -11.03 16.77
CA ARG A 82 -5.14 -11.27 18.20
C ARG A 82 -5.69 -10.05 18.95
N VAL A 83 -6.88 -10.22 19.53
CA VAL A 83 -7.41 -9.28 20.52
C VAL A 83 -6.56 -9.49 21.77
N THR A 84 -5.71 -8.53 22.10
CA THR A 84 -5.06 -8.49 23.42
C THR A 84 -6.13 -8.09 24.42
N VAL A 85 -6.60 -9.07 25.20
CA VAL A 85 -7.45 -8.88 26.38
C VAL A 85 -6.62 -8.41 27.56
#